data_AF-A0A0D7WXS4-F1
#
_entry.id   AF-A0A0D7WXS4-F1
#
_cell.length_a   1.000
_cell.length_b   1.000
_cell.length_c   1.000
_cell.angle_alpha   90.00
_cell.angle_beta   90.00
_cell.angle_gamma   90.00
#
_symmetry.space_group_name_H-M   'P 1'
#
loop_
_entity.id
_entity.type
_entity.pdbx_description
1 polymer ?
#
loop_
_entity_poly.entity_id
_entity_poly.type
_entity_poly.pdbx_seq_one_letter_code
_entity_poly.pdbx_strand_id
1 'polypeptide(L)'
;MAAEKKNPSKTYSVSSQNTVAESTIALRNVIKQEHDLDVDVKVRIHGWPITLHLAKLAMKDMVAGTEGWKRNCREIPDYLDNGKNKGILNVIGAKGTGVNKGLELIIFKSEGEKIQRPRAIPMNLEKYSKEAYAIMSIRSIIRELYGVDASIEVQAKVKIPEYYMRPSSNPNVTIETAREILSSVAIGTKWVKHELTRQHTSSWGTYDLGISGNNVNFSISIDLPNKSQD
;
A
#
# COMPACT_ATOMS: atom_id res chain seq x y z
N MET A 1 -38.44 12.54 -32.74
CA MET A 1 -37.85 11.69 -31.68
C MET A 1 -36.38 11.47 -32.03
N ALA A 2 -35.49 12.29 -31.45
CA ALA A 2 -34.06 12.14 -31.65
C ALA A 2 -33.52 11.25 -30.53
N ALA A 3 -32.96 10.10 -30.89
CA ALA A 3 -32.34 9.19 -29.94
C ALA A 3 -31.09 9.85 -29.33
N GLU A 4 -31.11 10.06 -28.02
CA GLU A 4 -29.94 10.47 -27.24
C GLU A 4 -28.83 9.44 -27.42
N LYS A 5 -27.74 9.87 -28.06
CA LYS A 5 -26.50 9.11 -28.12
C LYS A 5 -25.96 9.00 -26.69
N LYS A 6 -25.94 7.76 -26.18
CA LYS A 6 -25.25 7.38 -24.95
C LYS A 6 -23.84 7.99 -24.95
N ASN A 7 -23.55 8.82 -23.94
CA ASN A 7 -22.20 9.27 -23.63
C ASN A 7 -21.28 8.04 -23.55
N PRO A 8 -20.16 8.00 -24.29
CA PRO A 8 -19.17 6.96 -24.10
C PRO A 8 -18.68 7.05 -22.65
N SER A 9 -18.72 5.91 -21.95
CA SER A 9 -18.13 5.77 -20.63
C SER A 9 -16.71 6.32 -20.68
N LYS A 10 -16.39 7.25 -19.77
CA LYS A 10 -15.02 7.65 -19.50
C LYS A 10 -14.27 6.41 -19.01
N THR A 11 -13.70 5.65 -19.94
CA THR A 11 -12.69 4.66 -19.62
C THR A 11 -11.56 5.46 -18.99
N TYR A 12 -11.35 5.28 -17.69
CA TYR A 12 -10.22 5.88 -17.01
C TYR A 12 -8.95 5.34 -17.68
N SER A 13 -8.31 6.15 -18.52
CA SER A 13 -7.06 5.79 -19.14
C SER A 13 -6.00 5.79 -18.05
N VAL A 14 -5.72 4.61 -17.52
CA VAL A 14 -4.47 4.38 -16.78
C VAL A 14 -3.38 4.74 -17.76
N SER A 15 -2.61 5.78 -17.45
CA SER A 15 -1.43 6.12 -18.24
C SER A 15 -0.58 4.87 -18.43
N SER A 16 0.10 4.76 -19.58
CA SER A 16 1.06 3.73 -19.99
C SER A 16 2.25 3.58 -19.03
N GLN A 17 1.99 3.33 -17.74
CA GLN A 17 2.98 3.14 -16.69
C GLN A 17 3.54 1.74 -16.84
N ASN A 18 4.84 1.69 -17.09
CA ASN A 18 5.51 0.46 -17.49
C ASN A 18 6.09 -0.29 -16.29
N THR A 19 6.12 0.32 -15.09
CA THR A 19 6.71 -0.29 -13.91
C THR A 19 5.85 -0.18 -12.65
N VAL A 20 6.07 -1.12 -11.72
CA VAL A 20 5.41 -1.14 -10.41
C VAL A 20 5.70 0.14 -9.61
N ALA A 21 6.92 0.68 -9.70
CA ALA A 21 7.30 1.92 -9.03
C ALA A 21 6.49 3.12 -9.53
N GLU A 22 6.33 3.28 -10.84
CA GLU A 22 5.51 4.34 -11.42
C GLU A 22 4.05 4.26 -10.96
N SER A 23 3.46 3.07 -10.98
CA SER A 23 2.09 2.87 -10.48
C SER A 23 1.95 3.12 -8.98
N THR A 24 2.99 2.84 -8.21
CA THR A 24 3.02 3.15 -6.76
C THR A 24 3.09 4.67 -6.52
N ILE A 25 3.88 5.39 -7.31
CA ILE A 25 3.93 6.87 -7.29
C ILE A 25 2.56 7.44 -7.69
N ALA A 26 1.94 6.89 -8.73
CA ALA A 26 0.64 7.33 -9.20
C ALA A 26 -0.46 7.12 -8.17
N LEU A 27 -0.48 5.99 -7.47
CA LEU A 27 -1.41 5.75 -6.36
C LEU A 27 -1.29 6.84 -5.28
N ARG A 28 -0.07 7.17 -4.85
CA ARG A 28 0.16 8.25 -3.88
C ARG A 28 -0.37 9.59 -4.40
N ASN A 29 -0.14 9.89 -5.68
CA ASN A 29 -0.60 11.14 -6.30
C ASN A 29 -2.13 11.21 -6.39
N VAL A 30 -2.80 10.10 -6.73
CA VAL A 30 -4.27 10.01 -6.73
C VAL A 30 -4.81 10.30 -5.34
N ILE A 31 -4.27 9.64 -4.30
CA ILE A 31 -4.70 9.87 -2.92
C ILE A 31 -4.49 11.33 -2.49
N LYS A 32 -3.36 11.94 -2.88
CA LYS A 32 -3.10 13.35 -2.59
C LYS A 32 -4.08 14.27 -3.32
N GLN A 33 -4.44 13.97 -4.56
CA GLN A 33 -5.35 14.79 -5.36
C GLN A 33 -6.81 14.69 -4.89
N GLU A 34 -7.28 13.50 -4.55
CA GLU A 34 -8.69 13.28 -4.17
C GLU A 34 -8.96 13.62 -2.70
N HIS A 35 -7.94 13.55 -1.83
CA HIS A 35 -8.13 13.65 -0.37
C HIS A 35 -7.17 14.61 0.35
N ASP A 36 -6.27 15.30 -0.38
CA ASP A 36 -5.18 16.10 0.19
C ASP A 36 -4.31 15.35 1.22
N LEU A 37 -4.23 14.02 1.07
CA LEU A 37 -3.60 13.14 2.04
C LEU A 37 -2.20 12.70 1.60
N ASP A 38 -1.20 13.00 2.43
CA ASP A 38 0.16 12.50 2.28
C ASP A 38 0.29 11.10 2.89
N VAL A 39 0.70 10.13 2.07
CA VAL A 39 0.71 8.70 2.44
C VAL A 39 2.05 8.02 2.16
N ASP A 40 2.38 7.08 3.03
CA ASP A 40 3.35 6.03 2.78
C ASP A 40 2.66 4.88 2.02
N VAL A 41 3.33 4.30 1.02
CA VAL A 41 2.80 3.14 0.27
C VAL A 41 3.85 2.05 0.24
N LYS A 42 3.45 0.85 0.67
CA LYS A 42 4.29 -0.34 0.67
C LYS A 42 3.66 -1.44 -0.17
N VAL A 43 4.42 -1.98 -1.09
CA VAL A 43 4.04 -3.14 -1.90
C VAL A 43 4.91 -4.32 -1.48
N ARG A 44 4.28 -5.40 -1.02
CA ARG A 44 4.95 -6.58 -0.47
C ARG A 44 4.56 -7.83 -1.22
N ILE A 45 5.53 -8.48 -1.84
CA ILE A 45 5.36 -9.77 -2.48
C ILE A 45 5.88 -10.83 -1.52
N HIS A 46 4.96 -11.60 -0.94
CA HIS A 46 5.28 -12.74 -0.09
C HIS A 46 5.35 -14.02 -0.94
N GLY A 47 6.24 -14.94 -0.57
CA GLY A 47 6.33 -16.25 -1.22
C GLY A 47 6.87 -16.22 -2.65
N TRP A 48 7.96 -15.47 -2.91
CA TRP A 48 8.58 -15.43 -4.24
C TRP A 48 9.00 -16.83 -4.72
N PRO A 49 8.48 -17.30 -5.88
CA PRO A 49 8.54 -18.72 -6.22
C PRO A 49 9.89 -19.18 -6.75
N ILE A 50 10.73 -18.26 -7.23
CA ILE A 50 11.93 -18.58 -8.00
C ILE A 50 13.20 -18.27 -7.21
N THR A 51 14.36 -18.30 -7.85
CA THR A 51 15.67 -18.06 -7.23
C THR A 51 15.82 -16.63 -6.71
N LEU A 52 16.74 -16.46 -5.76
CA LEU A 52 17.15 -15.14 -5.28
C LEU A 52 17.63 -14.24 -6.42
N HIS A 53 18.31 -14.82 -7.41
CA HIS A 53 18.78 -14.08 -8.58
C HIS A 53 17.61 -13.46 -9.36
N LEU A 54 16.56 -14.22 -9.64
CA LEU A 54 15.38 -13.69 -10.33
C LEU A 54 14.60 -12.70 -9.47
N ALA A 55 14.54 -12.88 -8.14
CA ALA A 55 13.95 -11.87 -7.25
C ALA A 55 14.70 -10.53 -7.33
N LYS A 56 16.04 -10.57 -7.35
CA LYS A 56 16.88 -9.38 -7.52
C LYS A 56 16.63 -8.72 -8.86
N LEU A 57 16.57 -9.48 -9.96
CA LEU A 57 16.27 -8.96 -11.30
C LEU A 57 14.88 -8.34 -11.39
N ALA A 58 13.86 -9.03 -10.88
CA ALA A 58 12.50 -8.49 -10.82
C ALA A 58 12.45 -7.18 -10.05
N MET A 59 13.13 -7.06 -8.91
CA MET A 59 13.22 -5.77 -8.21
C MET A 59 13.92 -4.68 -9.04
N LYS A 60 14.93 -5.03 -9.86
CA LYS A 60 15.55 -4.04 -10.77
C LYS A 60 14.57 -3.55 -11.82
N ASP A 61 13.75 -4.46 -12.34
CA ASP A 61 12.74 -4.20 -13.36
C ASP A 61 11.57 -3.37 -12.80
N MET A 62 11.06 -3.74 -11.61
CA MET A 62 9.97 -3.04 -10.92
C MET A 62 10.26 -1.56 -10.63
N VAL A 63 11.53 -1.16 -10.54
CA VAL A 63 11.99 0.22 -10.31
C VAL A 63 12.77 0.81 -11.48
N ALA A 64 12.73 0.16 -12.66
CA ALA A 64 13.44 0.63 -13.83
C ALA A 64 12.88 1.98 -14.30
N GLY A 65 13.76 2.86 -14.81
CA GLY A 65 13.35 4.18 -15.32
C GLY A 65 12.86 5.17 -14.25
N THR A 66 12.82 4.79 -12.98
CA THR A 66 12.33 5.64 -11.90
C THR A 66 13.48 6.16 -11.04
N GLU A 67 13.75 7.46 -11.13
CA GLU A 67 14.77 8.10 -10.30
C GLU A 67 14.39 8.11 -8.82
N GLY A 68 15.39 8.21 -7.96
CA GLY A 68 15.19 8.36 -6.53
C GLY A 68 14.83 7.07 -5.80
N TRP A 69 15.22 5.89 -6.28
CA TRP A 69 15.04 4.62 -5.56
C TRP A 69 16.37 4.01 -5.12
N LYS A 70 16.46 3.63 -3.85
CA LYS A 70 17.60 2.88 -3.29
C LYS A 70 17.22 1.41 -3.11
N ARG A 71 17.93 0.53 -3.79
CA ARG A 71 17.76 -0.93 -3.66
C ARG A 71 18.66 -1.48 -2.56
N ASN A 72 18.15 -2.48 -1.85
CA ASN A 72 18.91 -3.27 -0.90
C ASN A 72 18.52 -4.75 -1.01
N CYS A 73 19.40 -5.60 -0.51
CA CYS A 73 19.13 -7.01 -0.33
C CYS A 73 19.75 -7.40 1.01
N ARG A 74 18.98 -8.08 1.85
CA ARG A 74 19.46 -8.60 3.12
C ARG A 74 18.98 -10.03 3.31
N GLU A 75 19.82 -10.82 3.96
CA GLU A 75 19.50 -12.16 4.41
C GLU A 75 19.19 -12.11 5.91
N ILE A 76 18.15 -12.83 6.31
CA ILE A 76 17.74 -13.00 7.69
C ILE A 76 17.91 -14.49 7.99
N PRO A 77 19.00 -14.90 8.67
CA PRO A 77 19.19 -16.27 9.11
C PRO A 77 18.17 -16.60 10.22
N ASP A 78 17.88 -17.90 10.36
CA ASP A 78 16.97 -18.44 11.39
C ASP A 78 15.60 -17.74 11.43
N TYR A 79 15.05 -17.44 10.25
CA TYR A 79 13.75 -16.80 10.15
C TYR A 79 12.66 -17.69 10.75
N LEU A 80 11.98 -17.16 11.75
CA LEU A 80 10.84 -17.80 12.41
C LEU A 80 9.53 -17.27 11.82
N ASP A 81 8.69 -18.18 11.33
CA ASP A 81 7.31 -17.90 10.94
C ASP A 81 6.37 -18.66 11.88
N ASN A 82 5.55 -17.92 12.63
CA ASN A 82 4.66 -18.46 13.68
C ASN A 82 5.40 -19.39 14.67
N GLY A 83 6.61 -19.00 15.07
CA GLY A 83 7.47 -19.77 15.99
C GLY A 83 8.16 -20.99 15.38
N LYS A 84 7.99 -21.25 14.07
CA LYS A 84 8.67 -22.35 13.37
C LYS A 84 9.83 -21.81 12.56
N ASN A 85 11.00 -22.43 12.69
CA ASN A 85 12.15 -22.10 11.85
C ASN A 85 11.87 -22.48 10.39
N LYS A 86 11.99 -21.49 9.51
CA LYS A 86 11.81 -21.57 8.05
C LYS A 86 13.13 -21.42 7.29
N GLY A 87 14.26 -21.49 8.00
CA GLY A 87 15.60 -21.35 7.41
C GLY A 87 15.91 -19.88 7.11
N ILE A 88 16.36 -19.60 5.88
CA ILE A 88 16.81 -18.26 5.48
C ILE A 88 15.66 -17.50 4.82
N LEU A 89 15.41 -16.28 5.29
CA LEU A 89 14.55 -15.31 4.61
C LEU A 89 15.41 -14.26 3.89
N ASN A 90 15.28 -14.21 2.58
CA ASN A 90 15.81 -13.15 1.77
C ASN A 90 14.78 -12.01 1.66
N VAL A 91 15.23 -10.79 1.96
CA VAL A 91 14.44 -9.58 1.80
C VAL A 91 15.12 -8.70 0.75
N ILE A 92 14.49 -8.60 -0.40
CA ILE A 92 14.93 -7.75 -1.51
C ILE A 92 14.03 -6.53 -1.47
N GLY A 93 14.59 -5.35 -1.24
CA GLY A 93 13.84 -4.11 -1.05
C GLY A 93 14.27 -3.02 -2.01
N ALA A 94 13.32 -2.13 -2.34
CA ALA A 94 13.60 -0.83 -2.91
C ALA A 94 12.82 0.23 -2.14
N LYS A 95 13.52 1.30 -1.73
CA LYS A 95 12.94 2.42 -0.99
C LYS A 95 13.08 3.70 -1.79
N GLY A 96 11.99 4.43 -1.94
CA GLY A 96 12.00 5.76 -2.53
C GLY A 96 12.73 6.76 -1.64
N THR A 97 13.36 7.74 -2.27
CA THR A 97 14.19 8.81 -1.68
C THR A 97 13.80 10.14 -2.30
N GLY A 98 14.21 11.25 -1.67
CA GLY A 98 13.79 12.59 -2.11
C GLY A 98 12.27 12.70 -2.13
N VAL A 99 11.70 13.10 -3.26
CA VAL A 99 10.25 13.20 -3.49
C VAL A 99 9.52 11.86 -3.40
N ASN A 100 10.21 10.74 -3.54
CA ASN A 100 9.63 9.39 -3.44
C ASN A 100 9.74 8.78 -2.03
N LYS A 101 10.19 9.55 -1.03
CA LYS A 101 10.22 9.10 0.37
C LYS A 101 8.81 8.67 0.80
N GLY A 102 8.73 7.55 1.53
CA GLY A 102 7.47 6.93 1.96
C GLY A 102 7.02 5.78 1.06
N LEU A 103 7.61 5.63 -0.14
CA LEU A 103 7.32 4.53 -1.04
C LEU A 103 8.31 3.37 -0.85
N GLU A 104 7.81 2.14 -0.83
CA GLU A 104 8.61 0.93 -0.62
C GLU A 104 8.08 -0.27 -1.42
N LEU A 105 8.97 -0.99 -2.10
CA LEU A 105 8.68 -2.28 -2.71
C LEU A 105 9.53 -3.35 -2.02
N ILE A 106 8.94 -4.48 -1.66
CA ILE A 106 9.62 -5.57 -0.96
C ILE A 106 9.23 -6.92 -1.55
N ILE A 107 10.23 -7.74 -1.86
CA ILE A 107 10.07 -9.17 -2.15
C ILE A 107 10.63 -9.97 -0.98
N PHE A 108 9.82 -10.85 -0.44
CA PHE A 108 10.19 -11.84 0.57
C PHE A 108 10.34 -13.20 -0.09
N LYS A 109 11.51 -13.81 0.06
CA LYS A 109 11.80 -15.18 -0.38
C LYS A 109 12.30 -16.01 0.79
N SER A 110 11.51 -16.97 1.24
CA SER A 110 11.96 -17.99 2.19
C SER A 110 12.35 -19.29 1.48
N GLU A 111 13.24 -20.07 2.08
CA GLU A 111 13.57 -21.41 1.60
C GLU A 111 12.46 -22.41 1.95
N GLY A 112 12.07 -23.27 1.00
CA GLY A 112 11.07 -24.33 1.24
C GLY A 112 9.61 -23.89 1.31
N GLU A 113 9.28 -22.63 1.02
CA GLU A 113 7.89 -22.18 0.94
C GLU A 113 7.17 -22.81 -0.27
N LYS A 114 6.09 -23.56 -0.01
CA LYS A 114 5.17 -23.97 -1.08
C LYS A 114 4.35 -22.78 -1.51
N ILE A 115 4.53 -22.37 -2.75
CA ILE A 115 3.83 -21.23 -3.35
C ILE A 115 2.36 -21.61 -3.54
N GLN A 116 1.46 -20.86 -2.91
CA GLN A 116 0.04 -20.92 -3.25
C GLN A 116 -0.20 -20.12 -4.53
N ARG A 117 -1.01 -20.67 -5.44
CA ARG A 117 -1.46 -19.90 -6.61
C ARG A 117 -2.09 -18.58 -6.13
N PRO A 118 -1.71 -17.43 -6.72
CA PRO A 118 -2.36 -16.15 -6.46
C PRO A 118 -3.89 -16.28 -6.51
N ARG A 119 -4.60 -15.79 -5.49
CA ARG A 119 -6.07 -15.71 -5.53
C ARG A 119 -6.49 -14.78 -6.66
N ALA A 120 -7.58 -15.11 -7.37
CA ALA A 120 -8.09 -14.27 -8.46
C ALA A 120 -8.25 -12.80 -8.03
N ILE A 121 -7.77 -11.87 -8.86
CA ILE A 121 -8.09 -10.44 -8.73
C ILE A 121 -9.48 -10.25 -9.34
N PRO A 122 -10.39 -9.50 -8.70
CA PRO A 122 -11.71 -9.22 -9.28
C PRO A 122 -11.57 -8.59 -10.67
N MET A 123 -12.30 -9.12 -11.66
CA MET A 123 -12.22 -8.67 -13.06
C MET A 123 -12.99 -7.37 -13.34
N ASN A 124 -13.98 -7.01 -12.51
CA ASN A 124 -14.78 -5.81 -12.72
C ASN A 124 -14.35 -4.70 -11.74
N LEU A 125 -13.44 -3.84 -12.21
CA LEU A 125 -12.90 -2.70 -11.46
C LEU A 125 -13.61 -1.37 -11.80
N GLU A 126 -14.57 -1.36 -12.73
CA GLU A 126 -15.21 -0.11 -13.22
C GLU A 126 -16.03 0.62 -12.14
N LYS A 127 -16.45 -0.10 -11.10
CA LYS A 127 -17.22 0.45 -9.98
C LYS A 127 -16.34 0.95 -8.83
N TYR A 128 -15.03 0.77 -8.93
CA TYR A 128 -14.11 1.08 -7.82
C TYR A 128 -13.86 2.58 -7.76
N SER A 129 -13.57 3.08 -6.56
CA SER A 129 -12.93 4.38 -6.39
C SER A 129 -11.60 4.45 -7.16
N LYS A 130 -11.08 5.65 -7.42
CA LYS A 130 -9.82 5.82 -8.16
C LYS A 130 -8.64 5.19 -7.42
N GLU A 131 -8.63 5.29 -6.09
CA GLU A 131 -7.63 4.72 -5.20
C GLU A 131 -7.72 3.19 -5.22
N ALA A 132 -8.92 2.63 -5.07
CA ALA A 132 -9.10 1.19 -5.08
C ALA A 132 -8.77 0.58 -6.45
N TYR A 133 -9.12 1.28 -7.52
CA TYR A 133 -8.73 0.92 -8.88
C TYR A 133 -7.19 0.90 -9.00
N ALA A 134 -6.50 1.98 -8.60
CA ALA A 134 -5.04 2.08 -8.69
C ALA A 134 -4.32 1.00 -7.87
N ILE A 135 -4.82 0.69 -6.66
CA ILE A 135 -4.34 -0.44 -5.83
C ILE A 135 -4.47 -1.77 -6.60
N MET A 136 -5.62 -2.04 -7.22
CA MET A 136 -5.83 -3.27 -7.97
C MET A 136 -4.99 -3.34 -9.24
N SER A 137 -4.77 -2.21 -9.93
CA SER A 137 -3.90 -2.14 -11.10
C SER A 137 -2.47 -2.51 -10.78
N ILE A 138 -1.90 -2.01 -9.67
CA ILE A 138 -0.54 -2.41 -9.22
C ILE A 138 -0.45 -3.93 -9.07
N ARG A 139 -1.44 -4.54 -8.41
CA ARG A 139 -1.47 -6.01 -8.24
C ARG A 139 -1.62 -6.75 -9.56
N SER A 140 -2.42 -6.21 -10.48
CA SER A 140 -2.59 -6.79 -11.82
C SER A 140 -1.28 -6.80 -12.59
N ILE A 141 -0.55 -5.68 -12.60
CA ILE A 141 0.77 -5.56 -13.24
C ILE A 141 1.75 -6.57 -12.66
N ILE A 142 1.83 -6.66 -11.32
CA ILE A 142 2.73 -7.61 -10.65
C ILE A 142 2.41 -9.05 -11.03
N ARG A 143 1.13 -9.37 -11.13
CA ARG A 143 0.69 -10.72 -11.50
C ARG A 143 0.97 -11.05 -12.94
N GLU A 144 0.68 -10.12 -13.84
CA GLU A 144 0.89 -10.29 -15.27
C GLU A 144 2.38 -10.44 -15.60
N LEU A 145 3.23 -9.59 -15.03
CA LEU A 145 4.67 -9.60 -15.32
C LEU A 145 5.45 -10.67 -14.57
N TYR A 146 5.06 -10.99 -13.33
CA TYR A 146 5.89 -11.83 -12.44
C TYR A 146 5.17 -13.08 -11.93
N GLY A 147 3.90 -13.31 -12.27
CA GLY A 147 3.16 -14.53 -11.90
C GLY A 147 2.86 -14.67 -10.40
N VAL A 148 2.98 -13.59 -9.63
CA VAL A 148 2.81 -13.56 -8.16
C VAL A 148 1.76 -12.54 -7.75
N ASP A 149 1.35 -12.55 -6.49
CA ASP A 149 0.47 -11.51 -5.92
C ASP A 149 1.25 -10.60 -4.97
N ALA A 150 0.77 -9.38 -4.80
CA ALA A 150 1.29 -8.44 -3.82
C ALA A 150 0.23 -8.05 -2.80
N SER A 151 0.68 -7.86 -1.56
CA SER A 151 -0.02 -7.11 -0.53
C SER A 151 0.33 -5.64 -0.64
N ILE A 152 -0.67 -4.77 -0.67
CA ILE A 152 -0.50 -3.32 -0.72
C ILE A 152 -0.97 -2.72 0.61
N GLU A 153 -0.07 -1.99 1.26
CA GLU A 153 -0.32 -1.27 2.49
C GLU A 153 -0.16 0.24 2.22
N VAL A 154 -1.24 0.99 2.38
CA VAL A 154 -1.24 2.44 2.33
C VAL A 154 -1.43 2.96 3.75
N GLN A 155 -0.56 3.87 4.19
CA GLN A 155 -0.65 4.45 5.53
C GLN A 155 -0.53 5.97 5.47
N ALA A 156 -1.55 6.67 5.95
CA ALA A 156 -1.47 8.07 6.30
C ALA A 156 -1.16 8.22 7.79
N LYS A 157 -0.26 9.14 8.14
CA LYS A 157 0.02 9.48 9.54
C LYS A 157 -0.43 10.91 9.79
N VAL A 158 -1.27 11.10 10.78
CA VAL A 158 -1.75 12.40 11.25
C VAL A 158 -0.99 12.71 12.54
N LYS A 159 -0.12 13.71 12.49
CA LYS A 159 0.70 14.12 13.63
C LYS A 159 0.28 15.50 14.10
N ILE A 160 -0.23 15.57 15.33
CA ILE A 160 -0.59 16.82 15.98
C ILE A 160 0.70 17.48 16.54
N PRO A 161 1.00 18.73 16.16
CA PRO A 161 2.28 19.38 16.45
C PRO A 161 2.27 19.98 17.86
N GLU A 162 2.34 19.17 18.91
CA GLU A 162 2.47 19.74 20.26
C GLU A 162 3.86 19.57 20.88
N TYR A 163 4.71 18.65 20.42
CA TYR A 163 5.97 18.39 21.15
C TYR A 163 7.24 18.13 20.33
N TYR A 164 7.16 17.96 19.01
CA TYR A 164 8.35 17.72 18.19
C TYR A 164 8.50 18.78 17.12
N MET A 165 9.71 19.32 16.95
CA MET A 165 10.15 20.07 15.76
C MET A 165 10.19 19.15 14.51
N ARG A 166 9.11 18.43 14.26
CA ARG A 166 8.87 17.63 13.06
C ARG A 166 7.71 18.30 12.33
N PRO A 167 7.79 18.44 11.01
CA PRO A 167 6.66 18.96 10.25
C PRO A 167 5.42 18.10 10.52
N SER A 168 4.30 18.76 10.80
CA SER A 168 3.01 18.09 10.90
C SER A 168 2.71 17.39 9.57
N SER A 169 2.33 16.12 9.64
CA SER A 169 1.83 15.38 8.49
C SER A 169 0.32 15.31 8.59
N ASN A 170 -0.38 15.67 7.51
CA ASN A 170 -1.84 15.66 7.42
C ASN A 170 -2.56 16.41 8.58
N PRO A 171 -2.18 17.65 8.93
CA PRO A 171 -2.69 18.33 10.13
C PRO A 171 -4.19 18.61 10.11
N ASN A 172 -4.82 18.61 8.93
CA ASN A 172 -6.23 18.95 8.75
C ASN A 172 -7.17 17.75 8.90
N VAL A 173 -6.64 16.53 9.11
CA VAL A 173 -7.43 15.30 9.13
C VAL A 173 -7.91 15.02 10.54
N THR A 174 -9.22 15.08 10.76
CA THR A 174 -9.85 14.61 12.00
C THR A 174 -10.25 13.14 11.90
N ILE A 175 -10.76 12.57 13.01
CA ILE A 175 -11.31 11.22 13.03
C ILE A 175 -12.50 11.09 12.05
N GLU A 176 -13.38 12.08 12.01
CA GLU A 176 -14.54 12.13 11.13
C GLU A 176 -14.10 12.18 9.67
N THR A 177 -13.18 13.09 9.34
CA THR A 177 -12.60 13.18 7.99
C THR A 177 -11.93 11.87 7.58
N ALA A 178 -11.21 11.20 8.49
CA ALA A 178 -10.60 9.90 8.22
C ALA A 178 -11.66 8.83 7.88
N ARG A 179 -12.78 8.77 8.62
CA ARG A 179 -13.89 7.84 8.32
C ARG A 179 -14.53 8.11 6.96
N GLU A 180 -14.70 9.39 6.60
CA GLU A 180 -15.24 9.79 5.30
C GLU A 180 -14.31 9.37 4.16
N ILE A 181 -13.01 9.68 4.26
CA ILE A 181 -11.99 9.27 3.29
C ILE A 181 -12.02 7.75 3.12
N LEU A 182 -11.94 6.98 4.21
CA LEU A 182 -11.94 5.52 4.15
C LEU A 182 -13.23 4.97 3.53
N SER A 183 -14.37 5.63 3.76
CA SER A 183 -15.64 5.24 3.12
C SER A 183 -15.62 5.50 1.62
N SER A 184 -15.07 6.62 1.18
CA SER A 184 -14.90 6.98 -0.23
C SER A 184 -13.96 6.01 -0.94
N VAL A 185 -12.79 5.73 -0.35
CA VAL A 185 -11.81 4.78 -0.89
C VAL A 185 -12.41 3.38 -1.04
N ALA A 186 -13.27 2.95 -0.11
CA ALA A 186 -13.86 1.61 -0.16
C ALA A 186 -14.97 1.43 -1.23
N ILE A 187 -15.40 2.49 -1.93
CA ILE A 187 -16.48 2.42 -2.93
C ILE A 187 -16.19 1.34 -3.98
N GLY A 188 -17.19 0.48 -4.25
CA GLY A 188 -17.10 -0.62 -5.22
C GLY A 188 -16.37 -1.85 -4.72
N THR A 189 -15.76 -1.80 -3.53
CA THR A 189 -15.00 -2.91 -2.94
C THR A 189 -15.82 -3.68 -1.91
N LYS A 190 -15.28 -4.81 -1.44
CA LYS A 190 -15.77 -5.54 -0.26
C LYS A 190 -14.81 -5.38 0.93
N TRP A 191 -14.06 -4.28 0.98
CA TRP A 191 -13.10 -4.06 2.06
C TRP A 191 -13.83 -3.75 3.37
N VAL A 192 -13.32 -4.32 4.45
CA VAL A 192 -13.92 -4.27 5.78
C VAL A 192 -13.26 -3.16 6.58
N LYS A 193 -14.08 -2.28 7.14
CA LYS A 193 -13.64 -1.22 8.06
C LYS A 193 -13.20 -1.84 9.37
N HIS A 194 -12.13 -1.30 9.94
CA HIS A 194 -11.63 -1.66 11.25
C HIS A 194 -11.08 -0.42 11.94
N GLU A 195 -11.21 -0.39 13.26
CA GLU A 195 -10.69 0.68 14.11
C GLU A 195 -9.93 0.03 15.27
N LEU A 196 -8.77 0.58 15.60
CA LEU A 196 -7.90 0.05 16.64
C LEU A 196 -7.24 1.20 17.41
N THR A 197 -7.40 1.20 18.72
CA THR A 197 -6.66 2.11 19.60
C THR A 197 -5.44 1.38 20.15
N ARG A 198 -4.25 1.96 19.98
CA ARG A 198 -3.00 1.47 20.56
C ARG A 198 -2.48 2.49 21.56
N GLN A 199 -2.41 2.10 22.83
CA GLN A 199 -1.76 2.93 23.84
C GLN A 199 -0.25 2.74 23.75
N HIS A 200 0.49 3.84 23.69
CA HIS A 200 1.96 3.83 23.68
C HIS A 200 2.55 4.22 25.03
N THR A 201 1.89 5.16 25.71
CA THR A 201 2.24 5.62 27.07
C THR A 201 0.95 5.88 27.85
N SER A 202 1.06 6.27 29.12
CA SER A 202 -0.07 6.75 29.92
C SER A 202 -0.71 8.02 29.35
N SER A 203 0.05 8.85 28.63
CA SER A 203 -0.40 10.15 28.13
C SER A 203 -0.71 10.18 26.63
N TRP A 204 -0.40 9.12 25.88
CA TRP A 204 -0.53 9.09 24.42
C TRP A 204 -0.85 7.71 23.86
N GLY A 205 -1.67 7.72 22.81
CA GLY A 205 -1.96 6.57 21.97
C GLY A 205 -2.09 6.97 20.50
N THR A 206 -2.13 5.95 19.65
CA THR A 206 -2.48 6.10 18.24
C THR A 206 -3.83 5.45 18.01
N TYR A 207 -4.72 6.17 17.35
CA TYR A 207 -5.99 5.67 16.88
C TYR A 207 -5.88 5.37 15.38
N ASP A 208 -5.86 4.09 15.06
CA ASP A 208 -5.75 3.58 13.70
C ASP A 208 -7.17 3.32 13.16
N LEU A 209 -7.58 4.07 12.15
CA LEU A 209 -8.74 3.73 11.33
C LEU A 209 -8.27 3.09 10.04
N GLY A 210 -8.93 2.05 9.56
CA GLY A 210 -8.54 1.41 8.31
C GLY A 210 -9.64 0.64 7.61
N ILE A 211 -9.33 0.27 6.37
CA ILE A 211 -10.10 -0.66 5.55
C ILE A 211 -9.16 -1.74 5.06
N SER A 212 -9.59 -2.99 5.15
CA SER A 212 -8.79 -4.14 4.75
C SER A 212 -9.55 -5.07 3.83
N GLY A 213 -8.83 -5.63 2.87
CA GLY A 213 -9.34 -6.61 1.93
C GLY A 213 -8.30 -7.68 1.66
N ASN A 214 -8.61 -8.55 0.70
CA ASN A 214 -7.67 -9.57 0.26
C ASN A 214 -6.39 -8.91 -0.28
N ASN A 215 -5.29 -9.00 0.48
CA ASN A 215 -3.98 -8.40 0.19
C ASN A 215 -4.00 -6.87 0.04
N VAL A 216 -4.91 -6.19 0.74
CA VAL A 216 -4.97 -4.73 0.80
C VAL A 216 -5.18 -4.28 2.23
N ASN A 217 -4.42 -3.27 2.64
CA ASN A 217 -4.68 -2.50 3.85
C ASN A 217 -4.52 -1.01 3.53
N PHE A 218 -5.51 -0.20 3.87
CA PHE A 218 -5.40 1.26 3.83
C PHE A 218 -5.76 1.77 5.22
N SER A 219 -4.85 2.49 5.87
CA SER A 219 -5.07 3.04 7.20
C SER A 219 -4.68 4.51 7.34
N ILE A 220 -5.34 5.18 8.28
CA ILE A 220 -5.06 6.52 8.74
C ILE A 220 -4.81 6.41 10.25
N SER A 221 -3.56 6.65 10.64
CA SER A 221 -3.09 6.60 12.02
C SER A 221 -3.09 8.01 12.60
N ILE A 222 -3.88 8.25 13.65
CA ILE A 222 -4.01 9.56 14.29
C ILE A 222 -3.41 9.49 15.69
N ASP A 223 -2.36 10.28 15.94
CA ASP A 223 -1.80 10.41 17.28
C ASP A 223 -2.73 11.26 18.14
N LEU A 224 -3.17 10.72 19.29
CA LEU A 224 -4.08 11.38 20.22
C LEU A 224 -3.46 11.42 21.62
N PRO A 225 -3.63 12.53 22.37
CA PRO A 225 -3.39 12.51 23.79
C PRO A 225 -4.37 11.53 24.44
N ASN A 226 -3.90 10.70 25.36
CA ASN A 226 -4.79 9.93 26.20
C ASN A 226 -5.53 10.94 27.08
N LYS A 227 -6.80 11.21 26.76
CA LYS A 227 -7.68 11.84 27.74
C LYS A 227 -7.73 10.89 28.92
N SER A 228 -7.20 11.30 30.07
CA SER A 228 -7.49 10.66 31.34
C SER A 228 -9.01 10.52 31.42
N GLN A 229 -9.48 9.30 31.65
CA GLN A 229 -10.81 9.10 32.18
C GLN A 229 -10.79 9.74 33.57
N ASP A 230 -11.31 10.96 33.68
CA ASP A 230 -11.85 11.46 34.95
C ASP A 230 -13.22 10.81 35.18
#